data_AF-A0ABD6EL75-F1
#
_entry.id   AF-A0ABD6EL75-F1
#
_cell.length_a   1.000
_cell.length_b   1.000
_cell.length_c   1.000
_cell.angle_alpha   90.00
_cell.angle_beta   90.00
_cell.angle_gamma   90.00
#
_symmetry.space_group_name_H-M   'P 1'
#
loop_
_entity.id
_entity.type
_entity.pdbx_description
1 polymer ?
#
loop_
_entity_poly.entity_id
_entity_poly.type
_entity_poly.pdbx_seq_one_letter_code
_entity_poly.pdbx_strand_id
1 'polypeptide(L)'
;MSSSSLCSTNDMGDSDSERIVSDSLIADIQRFACYSDRLRRSLDPATNVPDGESMCVSVHSALSLVSQSVRDLLVRYPIFKTSQVLLPASQLVHSVKELNFDNSNIDATRTLANIDKLEAAVGNTLKQSLCGDC
;
A
#
# COMPACT_ATOMS: atom_id res chain seq x y z
N MET A 1 -40.42 14.02 -52.62
CA MET A 1 -40.23 13.09 -51.49
C MET A 1 -38.96 13.52 -50.79
N SER A 2 -39.08 14.17 -49.64
CA SER A 2 -37.94 14.57 -48.81
C SER A 2 -37.78 13.52 -47.71
N SER A 3 -36.64 12.84 -47.70
CA SER A 3 -36.28 11.90 -46.62
C SER A 3 -34.93 12.32 -46.08
N SER A 4 -34.95 13.04 -44.96
CA SER A 4 -33.78 13.25 -44.10
C SER A 4 -33.65 12.04 -43.18
N SER A 5 -32.42 11.54 -42.96
CA SER A 5 -32.10 10.83 -41.71
C SER A 5 -30.60 10.79 -41.45
N LEU A 6 -30.17 11.69 -40.57
CA LEU A 6 -29.25 11.50 -39.46
C LEU A 6 -28.05 10.55 -39.68
N CYS A 7 -26.94 11.13 -40.13
CA CYS A 7 -25.62 10.63 -39.79
C CYS A 7 -25.39 10.96 -38.30
N SER A 8 -25.69 10.03 -37.41
CA SER A 8 -25.21 10.11 -36.02
C SER A 8 -23.74 9.74 -36.02
N THR A 9 -22.89 10.74 -36.26
CA THR A 9 -21.50 10.71 -35.81
C THR A 9 -21.57 10.59 -34.30
N ASN A 10 -21.48 9.37 -33.77
CA ASN A 10 -21.00 9.21 -32.42
C ASN A 10 -19.54 9.63 -32.47
N ASP A 11 -19.32 10.89 -32.08
CA ASP A 11 -18.04 11.43 -31.69
C ASP A 11 -17.45 10.40 -30.72
N MET A 12 -16.43 9.68 -31.22
CA MET A 12 -15.57 8.88 -30.38
C MET A 12 -15.09 9.83 -29.31
N GLY A 13 -15.58 9.63 -28.09
CA GLY A 13 -15.04 10.26 -26.90
C GLY A 13 -13.57 9.90 -26.84
N ASP A 14 -12.77 10.75 -27.47
CA ASP A 14 -11.37 10.97 -27.23
C ASP A 14 -11.30 11.49 -25.79
N SER A 15 -11.52 10.58 -24.84
CA SER A 15 -10.98 10.75 -23.51
C SER A 15 -9.49 10.58 -23.69
N ASP A 16 -8.86 11.68 -24.11
CA ASP A 16 -7.49 12.06 -23.80
C ASP A 16 -7.25 11.58 -22.37
N SER A 17 -6.68 10.38 -22.29
CA SER A 17 -6.50 9.65 -21.04
C SER A 17 -5.26 10.25 -20.40
N GLU A 18 -5.34 11.53 -20.01
CA GLU A 18 -4.50 12.04 -18.96
C GLU A 18 -4.62 11.01 -17.84
N ARG A 19 -3.50 10.34 -17.53
CA ARG A 19 -3.39 9.32 -16.49
C ARG A 19 -3.58 9.98 -15.13
N ILE A 20 -4.80 10.42 -14.87
CA ILE A 20 -5.18 11.08 -13.63
C ILE A 20 -5.28 9.97 -12.61
N VAL A 21 -4.31 9.95 -11.70
CA VAL A 21 -4.39 9.14 -10.48
C VAL A 21 -5.65 9.58 -9.75
N SER A 22 -6.62 8.69 -9.62
CA SER A 22 -7.87 9.00 -8.91
C SER A 22 -7.59 9.46 -7.47
N ASP A 23 -8.33 10.44 -6.96
CA ASP A 23 -8.23 10.88 -5.56
C ASP A 23 -8.39 9.72 -4.56
N SER A 24 -9.21 8.71 -4.90
CA SER A 24 -9.35 7.49 -4.10
C SER A 24 -8.06 6.69 -4.01
N LEU A 25 -7.29 6.60 -5.09
CA LEU A 25 -5.99 5.91 -5.10
C LEU A 25 -4.99 6.70 -4.26
N ILE A 26 -4.95 8.02 -4.39
CA ILE A 26 -4.10 8.88 -3.56
C ILE A 26 -4.41 8.67 -2.07
N ALA A 27 -5.70 8.70 -1.71
CA ALA A 27 -6.14 8.49 -0.34
C ALA A 27 -5.78 7.11 0.21
N ASP A 28 -5.94 6.04 -0.59
CA ASP A 28 -5.59 4.69 -0.18
C ASP A 28 -4.06 4.51 -0.03
N ILE A 29 -3.24 5.17 -0.87
CA ILE A 29 -1.77 5.19 -0.76
C ILE A 29 -1.32 5.97 0.48
N GLN A 30 -1.92 7.13 0.76
CA GLN A 30 -1.66 7.89 1.97
C GLN A 30 -2.02 7.10 3.23
N ARG A 31 -3.16 6.39 3.21
CA ARG A 31 -3.57 5.50 4.31
C ARG A 31 -2.56 4.38 4.51
N PHE A 32 -2.10 3.74 3.43
CA PHE A 32 -1.04 2.74 3.50
C PHE A 32 0.24 3.31 4.13
N ALA A 33 0.72 4.47 3.66
CA ALA A 33 1.92 5.12 4.20
C ALA A 33 1.78 5.46 5.70
N CYS A 34 0.62 5.97 6.12
CA CYS A 34 0.33 6.27 7.52
C CYS A 34 0.39 5.01 8.40
N TYR A 35 -0.16 3.88 7.92
CA TYR A 35 -0.11 2.62 8.66
C TYR A 35 1.30 2.01 8.71
N SER A 36 2.08 2.13 7.64
CA SER A 36 3.48 1.68 7.60
C SER A 36 4.35 2.47 8.58
N ASP A 37 4.18 3.79 8.63
CA ASP A 37 4.84 4.65 9.63
C ASP A 37 4.40 4.31 11.07
N ARG A 38 3.11 4.06 11.30
CA ARG A 38 2.62 3.58 12.61
C ARG A 38 3.29 2.25 13.01
N LEU A 39 3.46 1.32 12.07
CA LEU A 39 4.16 0.06 12.33
C LEU A 39 5.63 0.30 12.68
N ARG A 40 6.33 1.19 11.96
CA ARG A 40 7.71 1.57 12.31
C ARG A 40 7.80 2.10 13.73
N ARG A 41 6.90 3.01 14.11
CA ARG A 41 6.87 3.58 15.47
C ARG A 41 6.62 2.49 16.52
N SER A 42 5.69 1.56 16.28
CA SER A 42 5.44 0.46 17.24
C SER A 42 6.64 -0.47 17.46
N LEU A 43 7.61 -0.48 16.53
CA LEU A 43 8.86 -1.23 16.64
C LEU A 43 9.98 -0.45 17.34
N ASP A 44 9.80 0.84 17.56
CA ASP A 44 10.76 1.69 18.25
C ASP A 44 10.54 1.59 19.77
N PRO A 45 11.49 1.01 20.53
CA PRO A 45 11.38 0.88 21.99
C PRO A 45 11.37 2.22 22.72
N ALA A 46 11.77 3.33 22.07
CA ALA A 46 11.69 4.68 22.64
C ALA A 46 10.28 5.29 22.52
N THR A 47 9.38 4.69 21.74
CA THR A 47 8.00 5.19 21.61
C THR A 47 7.14 4.69 22.76
N ASN A 48 6.33 5.60 23.30
CA ASN A 48 5.47 5.30 24.43
C ASN A 48 4.30 4.42 23.96
N VAL A 49 4.15 3.21 24.53
CA VAL A 49 3.00 2.35 24.22
C VAL A 49 1.78 2.93 24.93
N PRO A 50 0.69 3.25 24.22
CA PRO A 50 -0.52 3.80 24.85
C PRO A 50 -1.14 2.81 25.85
N ASP A 51 -1.58 3.35 26.99
CA ASP A 51 -2.44 2.70 28.01
C ASP A 51 -2.17 1.20 28.28
N GLY A 52 -0.95 0.86 28.71
CA GLY A 52 -0.66 -0.47 29.27
C GLY A 52 -0.73 -1.63 28.26
N GLU A 53 -0.89 -1.35 26.96
CA GLU A 53 -0.74 -2.36 25.92
C GLU A 53 0.72 -2.84 25.86
N SER A 54 0.92 -4.11 25.53
CA SER A 54 2.27 -4.62 25.29
C SER A 54 2.75 -4.19 23.90
N MET A 55 4.06 -4.04 23.72
CA MET A 55 4.68 -3.78 22.42
C MET A 55 4.23 -4.81 21.37
N CYS A 56 4.09 -6.08 21.76
CA CYS A 56 3.56 -7.15 20.91
C CYS A 56 2.17 -6.81 20.35
N VAL A 57 1.23 -6.39 21.21
CA VAL A 57 -0.13 -6.00 20.80
C VAL A 57 -0.09 -4.81 19.85
N SER A 58 0.70 -3.78 20.18
CA SER A 58 0.85 -2.57 19.35
C SER A 58 1.38 -2.89 17.95
N VAL A 59 2.44 -3.71 17.86
CA VAL A 59 3.05 -4.15 16.59
C VAL A 59 2.05 -4.98 15.78
N HIS A 60 1.35 -5.93 16.39
CA HIS A 60 0.36 -6.77 15.69
C HIS A 60 -0.86 -5.97 15.22
N SER A 61 -1.32 -4.99 16.01
CA SER A 61 -2.38 -4.07 15.60
C SER A 61 -1.94 -3.23 14.41
N ALA A 62 -0.74 -2.67 14.43
CA ALA A 62 -0.22 -1.85 13.34
C ALA A 62 0.00 -2.70 12.06
N LEU A 63 0.54 -3.93 12.19
CA LEU A 63 0.69 -4.86 11.08
C LEU A 63 -0.65 -5.22 10.45
N SER A 64 -1.70 -5.38 11.26
CA SER A 64 -3.04 -5.70 10.75
C SER A 64 -3.59 -4.58 9.88
N LEU A 65 -3.35 -3.32 10.25
CA LEU A 65 -3.72 -2.15 9.46
C LEU A 65 -2.94 -2.07 8.14
N VAL A 66 -1.62 -2.31 8.17
CA VAL A 66 -0.78 -2.37 6.95
C VAL A 66 -1.26 -3.51 6.04
N SER A 67 -1.50 -4.69 6.60
CA SER A 67 -1.99 -5.84 5.83
C SER A 67 -3.35 -5.56 5.21
N GLN A 68 -4.23 -4.86 5.93
CA GLN A 68 -5.53 -4.47 5.40
C GLN A 68 -5.40 -3.46 4.25
N SER A 69 -4.61 -2.39 4.43
CA SER A 69 -4.44 -1.39 3.37
C SER A 69 -3.77 -1.97 2.12
N VAL A 70 -2.80 -2.88 2.25
CA VAL A 70 -2.23 -3.61 1.12
C VAL A 70 -3.31 -4.47 0.43
N ARG A 71 -4.12 -5.21 1.19
CA ARG A 71 -5.23 -5.98 0.61
C ARG A 71 -6.20 -5.08 -0.16
N ASP A 72 -6.55 -3.92 0.41
CA ASP A 72 -7.44 -2.96 -0.25
C ASP A 72 -6.83 -2.45 -1.56
N LEU A 73 -5.54 -2.12 -1.57
CA LEU A 73 -4.82 -1.73 -2.78
C LEU A 73 -4.86 -2.84 -3.85
N LEU A 74 -4.59 -4.09 -3.45
CA LEU A 74 -4.61 -5.24 -4.35
C LEU A 74 -6.00 -5.51 -4.92
N VAL A 75 -7.06 -5.39 -4.11
CA VAL A 75 -8.44 -5.66 -4.54
C VAL A 75 -8.93 -4.56 -5.48
N ARG A 76 -8.68 -3.29 -5.14
CA ARG A 76 -9.23 -2.14 -5.85
C ARG A 76 -8.43 -1.76 -7.09
N TYR A 77 -7.13 -2.00 -7.10
CA TYR A 77 -6.26 -1.56 -8.19
C TYR A 77 -5.37 -2.72 -8.68
N PRO A 78 -5.70 -3.36 -9.81
CA PRO A 78 -4.97 -4.50 -10.36
C PRO A 78 -3.46 -4.24 -10.57
N ILE A 79 -3.05 -3.00 -10.78
CA ILE A 79 -1.65 -2.60 -10.95
C ILE A 79 -0.75 -3.03 -9.78
N PHE A 80 -1.27 -3.17 -8.56
CA PHE A 80 -0.49 -3.61 -7.40
C PHE A 80 -0.40 -5.13 -7.26
N LYS A 81 -1.13 -5.93 -8.07
CA LYS A 81 -1.08 -7.40 -8.02
C LYS A 81 0.19 -7.94 -8.68
N THR A 82 1.35 -7.45 -8.24
CA THR A 82 2.66 -7.83 -8.74
C THR A 82 3.41 -8.62 -7.67
N SER A 83 4.29 -9.52 -8.11
CA SER A 83 5.20 -10.22 -7.19
C SER A 83 6.07 -9.25 -6.39
N GLN A 84 6.36 -8.07 -6.96
CA GLN A 84 7.14 -7.02 -6.30
C GLN A 84 6.44 -6.43 -5.08
N VAL A 85 5.11 -6.39 -5.05
CA VAL A 85 4.32 -5.93 -3.89
C VAL A 85 3.95 -7.10 -2.97
N LEU A 86 3.54 -8.24 -3.55
CA LEU A 86 3.08 -9.40 -2.78
C LEU A 86 4.19 -10.05 -1.95
N LEU A 87 5.41 -10.13 -2.49
CA LEU A 87 6.53 -10.77 -1.80
C LEU A 87 6.96 -9.98 -0.55
N PRO A 88 7.25 -8.67 -0.62
CA PRO A 88 7.54 -7.87 0.58
C PRO A 88 6.38 -7.85 1.57
N ALA A 89 5.12 -7.84 1.12
CA ALA A 89 3.96 -7.90 2.01
C ALA A 89 3.94 -9.21 2.82
N SER A 90 4.19 -10.34 2.17
CA SER A 90 4.32 -11.64 2.85
C SER A 90 5.52 -11.66 3.80
N GLN A 91 6.68 -11.21 3.33
CA GLN A 91 7.91 -11.16 4.13
C GLN A 91 7.75 -10.30 5.38
N LEU A 92 7.01 -9.18 5.31
CA LEU A 92 6.71 -8.33 6.45
C LEU A 92 5.89 -9.07 7.52
N VAL A 93 4.86 -9.80 7.11
CA VAL A 93 4.05 -10.62 8.04
C VAL A 93 4.91 -11.69 8.70
N HIS A 94 5.75 -12.37 7.93
CA HIS A 94 6.68 -13.36 8.47
C HIS A 94 7.72 -12.74 9.41
N SER A 95 8.28 -11.58 9.08
CA SER A 95 9.31 -10.96 9.91
C SER A 95 8.79 -10.50 11.25
N VAL A 96 7.54 -10.00 11.33
CA VAL A 96 6.91 -9.64 12.60
C VAL A 96 6.67 -10.87 13.48
N LYS A 97 6.24 -11.99 12.90
CA LYS A 97 6.00 -13.24 13.66
C LYS A 97 7.26 -13.81 14.31
N GLU A 98 8.42 -13.50 13.74
CA GLU A 98 9.72 -13.96 14.23
C GLU A 98 10.38 -12.96 15.21
N LEU A 99 9.72 -11.85 15.54
CA LEU A 99 10.21 -10.95 16.58
C LEU A 99 10.09 -11.62 17.95
N ASN A 100 11.17 -11.52 18.73
CA ASN A 100 11.19 -12.01 20.10
C ASN A 100 10.73 -10.91 21.06
N PHE A 101 9.43 -10.87 21.34
CA PHE A 101 8.82 -9.89 22.26
C PHE A 101 9.11 -10.15 23.75
N ASP A 102 9.66 -11.32 24.10
CA ASP A 102 10.06 -11.65 25.47
C ASP A 102 11.41 -11.02 25.84
N ASN A 103 12.16 -10.53 24.85
CA ASN A 103 13.45 -9.88 25.06
C ASN A 103 13.28 -8.37 25.19
N SER A 104 13.98 -7.75 26.16
CA SER A 104 13.90 -6.30 26.39
C SER A 104 14.49 -5.45 25.26
N ASN A 105 15.24 -6.07 24.36
CA ASN A 105 15.79 -5.43 23.17
C ASN A 105 15.38 -6.24 21.92
N ILE A 106 14.29 -5.82 21.28
CA ILE A 106 13.78 -6.46 20.07
C ILE A 106 14.64 -6.02 18.88
N ASP A 107 15.28 -6.97 18.21
CA ASP A 107 15.93 -6.70 16.92
C ASP A 107 14.88 -6.60 15.81
N ALA A 108 14.40 -5.38 15.57
CA ALA A 108 13.43 -5.07 14.53
C ALA A 108 14.06 -4.81 13.15
N THR A 109 15.40 -4.92 13.01
CA THR A 109 16.14 -4.50 11.80
C THR A 109 15.57 -5.10 10.52
N ARG A 110 15.30 -6.41 10.53
CA ARG A 110 14.74 -7.11 9.36
C ARG A 110 13.31 -6.67 9.06
N THR A 111 12.51 -6.43 10.09
CA THR A 111 11.12 -5.97 9.94
C THR A 111 11.09 -4.57 9.34
N LEU A 112 11.94 -3.65 9.82
CA LEU A 112 12.08 -2.31 9.27
C LEU A 112 12.49 -2.34 7.79
N ALA A 113 13.48 -3.17 7.44
CA ALA A 113 13.88 -3.36 6.04
C ALA A 113 12.75 -3.90 5.15
N ASN A 114 11.86 -4.75 5.69
CA ASN A 114 10.70 -5.24 4.94
C ASN A 114 9.62 -4.17 4.76
N ILE A 115 9.46 -3.24 5.73
CA ILE A 115 8.58 -2.07 5.57
C ILE A 115 9.11 -1.19 4.42
N ASP A 116 10.41 -0.89 4.40
CA ASP A 116 11.03 -0.08 3.35
C ASP A 116 10.85 -0.70 1.96
N LYS A 117 11.05 -2.02 1.84
CA LYS A 117 10.85 -2.75 0.58
C LYS A 117 9.40 -2.68 0.11
N LEU A 118 8.44 -2.82 1.03
CA LEU A 118 7.02 -2.77 0.69
C LEU A 118 6.60 -1.38 0.23
N GLU A 119 7.04 -0.33 0.93
CA GLU A 119 6.78 1.05 0.51
C GLU A 119 7.42 1.37 -0.84
N ALA A 120 8.67 0.97 -1.04
CA ALA A 120 9.36 1.13 -2.32
C ALA A 120 8.63 0.39 -3.45
N ALA A 121 8.16 -0.83 -3.21
CA ALA A 121 7.40 -1.60 -4.20
C ALA A 121 6.08 -0.92 -4.60
N VAL A 122 5.33 -0.42 -3.62
CA VAL A 122 4.08 0.32 -3.86
C VAL A 122 4.37 1.62 -4.62
N GLY A 123 5.37 2.40 -4.18
CA GLY A 123 5.76 3.64 -4.85
C GLY A 123 6.27 3.44 -6.27
N ASN A 124 7.08 2.40 -6.50
CA ASN A 124 7.59 2.05 -7.83
C ASN A 124 6.47 1.59 -8.76
N THR A 125 5.52 0.81 -8.25
CA THR A 125 4.34 0.39 -9.03
C THR A 125 3.51 1.60 -9.45
N LEU A 126 3.27 2.54 -8.53
CA LEU A 126 2.59 3.79 -8.85
C LEU A 126 3.35 4.60 -9.91
N LYS A 127 4.67 4.74 -9.75
CA LYS A 127 5.52 5.44 -10.72
C LYS A 127 5.49 4.78 -12.10
N GLN A 128 5.55 3.46 -12.18
CA GLN A 128 5.48 2.71 -13.44
C GLN A 128 4.12 2.90 -14.11
N SER A 129 3.02 2.86 -13.34
CA SER A 129 1.68 3.13 -13.86
C SER A 129 1.52 4.55 -14.42
N LEU A 130 2.27 5.51 -13.88
CA LEU A 130 2.27 6.91 -14.32
C LEU A 130 3.18 7.15 -15.52
N CYS A 131 4.41 6.62 -15.50
CA CYS A 131 5.39 6.84 -16.56
C CYS A 131 5.09 6.07 -17.85
N GLY A 132 4.49 4.87 -17.76
CA GLY A 132 4.21 4.06 -18.94
C GLY A 132 5.48 3.49 -19.55
N ASP A 133 5.44 2.21 -19.87
CA ASP A 133 6.48 1.61 -20.69
C ASP A 133 6.57 2.39 -22.03
N CYS A 134 7.72 3.05 -22.26
CA CYS A 134 8.18 3.43 -23.59
C CYS A 134 8.66 2.19 -24.34
#